data_AF-A0A165GI64-F1
#
_entry.id   AF-A0A165GI64-F1
#
_cell.length_a   1.000
_cell.length_b   1.000
_cell.length_c   1.000
_cell.angle_alpha   90.00
_cell.angle_beta   90.00
_cell.angle_gamma   90.00
#
_symmetry.space_group_name_H-M   'P 1'
#
loop_
_entity.id
_entity.type
_entity.pdbx_description
1 polymer ?
#
loop_
_entity_poly.entity_id
_entity_poly.type
_entity_poly.pdbx_seq_one_letter_code
_entity_poly.pdbx_strand_id
1 'polypeptide(L)'
;MIKIENTEYEVVRDYREALQEDALEARYSDILTKYDYIVGDWGYGQLRLRGFFDDKNPKATIATKISTLEDYLYEHCNFGCAHFVLKKIPKPKGNSKKQGAPQEMEQDDPQNGE
;
A
#
# COMPACT_ATOMS: atom_id res chain seq x y z
N MET A 1 13.63 -4.06 -3.46
CA MET A 1 12.66 -3.11 -2.85
C MET A 1 12.60 -1.92 -3.77
N ILE A 2 11.42 -1.41 -4.07
CA ILE A 2 11.24 -0.24 -4.95
C ILE A 2 10.48 0.86 -4.20
N LYS A 3 10.68 2.11 -4.60
CA LYS A 3 10.04 3.26 -3.94
C LYS A 3 9.32 4.11 -4.98
N ILE A 4 8.01 4.27 -4.80
CA ILE A 4 7.14 5.00 -5.73
C ILE A 4 6.24 5.93 -4.91
N GLU A 5 6.13 7.20 -5.29
CA GLU A 5 5.24 8.18 -4.63
C GLU A 5 5.37 8.14 -3.09
N ASN A 6 6.62 8.10 -2.62
CA ASN A 6 6.98 8.06 -1.21
C ASN A 6 6.51 6.82 -0.43
N THR A 7 6.08 5.76 -1.12
CA THR A 7 5.71 4.45 -0.57
C THR A 7 6.75 3.41 -0.98
N GLU A 8 7.09 2.52 -0.05
CA GLU A 8 8.03 1.43 -0.30
C GLU A 8 7.27 0.14 -0.60
N TYR A 9 7.77 -0.60 -1.60
CA TYR A 9 7.21 -1.85 -2.06
C TYR A 9 8.30 -2.93 -2.12
N GLU A 10 7.94 -4.11 -1.66
CA GLU A 10 8.71 -5.34 -1.82
C GLU A 10 8.26 -6.06 -3.09
N VAL A 11 9.22 -6.53 -3.90
CA VAL A 11 8.92 -7.35 -5.07
C VAL A 11 8.72 -8.78 -4.59
N VAL A 12 7.47 -9.25 -4.61
CA VAL A 12 7.10 -10.61 -4.18
C VAL A 12 7.24 -11.60 -5.34
N ARG A 13 6.94 -11.14 -6.56
CA ARG A 13 7.03 -11.95 -7.78
C ARG A 13 7.39 -11.05 -8.95
N ASP A 14 8.32 -11.50 -9.77
CA ASP A 14 8.60 -10.92 -11.07
C ASP A 14 8.72 -12.06 -12.09
N TYR A 15 7.75 -12.17 -12.99
CA TYR A 15 7.68 -13.23 -13.98
C TYR A 15 7.93 -12.66 -15.38
N ARG A 16 9.00 -13.14 -16.02
CA ARG A 16 9.48 -12.69 -17.35
C ARG A 16 9.93 -11.22 -17.37
N GLU A 17 10.63 -10.77 -16.33
CA GLU A 17 11.20 -9.42 -16.25
C GLU A 17 10.13 -8.35 -16.52
N ALA A 18 8.95 -8.56 -15.94
CA ALA A 18 7.77 -7.75 -16.18
C ALA A 18 7.85 -6.41 -15.46
N LEU A 19 8.61 -6.37 -14.37
CA LEU A 19 8.79 -5.15 -13.59
C LEU A 19 9.74 -4.19 -14.32
N GLN A 20 9.15 -3.23 -15.02
CA GLN A 20 9.86 -2.10 -15.62
C GLN A 20 9.54 -0.84 -14.81
N GLU A 21 10.53 -0.32 -14.08
CA GLU A 21 10.34 0.80 -13.14
C GLU A 21 9.77 2.05 -13.84
N ASP A 22 10.30 2.41 -15.01
CA ASP A 22 9.81 3.55 -15.81
C ASP A 22 8.33 3.40 -16.20
N ALA A 23 7.93 2.19 -16.63
CA ALA A 23 6.55 1.92 -17.03
C ALA A 23 5.59 1.91 -15.84
N LEU A 24 6.06 1.37 -14.71
CA LEU A 24 5.34 1.35 -13.46
C LEU A 24 5.10 2.77 -12.94
N GLU A 25 6.13 3.61 -12.85
CA GLU A 25 6.00 5.01 -12.44
C GLU A 25 5.04 5.78 -13.35
N ALA A 26 5.15 5.60 -14.67
CA ALA A 26 4.30 6.28 -15.64
C ALA A 26 2.81 5.88 -15.55
N ARG A 27 2.50 4.68 -15.05
CA ARG A 27 1.12 4.16 -14.89
C ARG A 27 0.60 4.23 -13.47
N TYR A 28 1.48 4.49 -12.50
CA TYR A 28 1.13 4.53 -11.10
C TYR A 28 0.10 5.62 -10.82
N SER A 29 -0.80 5.36 -9.88
CA SER A 29 -1.78 6.33 -9.42
C SER A 29 -1.92 6.22 -7.92
N ASP A 30 -2.07 7.36 -7.24
CA ASP A 30 -2.21 7.43 -5.78
C ASP A 30 -3.35 6.57 -5.24
N ILE A 31 -4.39 6.30 -6.05
CA ILE A 31 -5.48 5.41 -5.67
C ILE A 31 -4.99 3.99 -5.35
N LEU A 32 -3.85 3.57 -5.88
CA LEU A 32 -3.24 2.27 -5.63
C LEU A 32 -2.61 2.18 -4.23
N THR A 33 -2.29 3.31 -3.60
CA THR A 33 -1.70 3.34 -2.25
C THR A 33 -2.62 2.76 -1.18
N LYS A 34 -3.94 2.67 -1.44
CA LYS A 34 -4.92 2.11 -0.50
C LYS A 34 -4.87 0.59 -0.39
N TYR A 35 -4.25 -0.09 -1.36
CA TYR A 35 -4.15 -1.53 -1.43
C TYR A 35 -2.85 -2.04 -0.79
N ASP A 36 -2.88 -3.29 -0.34
CA ASP A 36 -1.71 -3.94 0.28
C ASP A 36 -0.76 -4.52 -0.77
N TYR A 37 -1.30 -4.90 -1.93
CA TYR A 37 -0.57 -5.46 -3.05
C TYR A 37 -0.93 -4.70 -4.33
N ILE A 38 0.06 -4.55 -5.21
CA ILE A 38 -0.11 -4.06 -6.58
C ILE A 38 0.36 -5.16 -7.51
N VAL A 39 -0.51 -5.53 -8.44
CA VAL A 39 -0.21 -6.49 -9.49
C VAL A 39 -0.08 -5.71 -10.79
N GLY A 40 1.04 -5.87 -11.46
CA GLY A 40 1.25 -5.36 -12.80
C GLY A 40 1.24 -6.51 -13.79
N ASP A 41 0.46 -6.41 -14.85
CA ASP A 41 0.43 -7.40 -15.91
C ASP A 41 0.45 -6.73 -17.29
N TRP A 42 1.06 -7.41 -18.26
CA TRP A 42 1.22 -6.88 -19.61
C TRP A 42 0.19 -7.48 -20.56
N GLY A 43 -0.85 -6.69 -20.86
CA GLY A 43 -1.85 -7.01 -21.87
C GLY A 43 -1.61 -6.21 -23.15
N TYR A 44 -1.44 -6.89 -24.29
CA TYR A 44 -1.24 -6.23 -25.61
C TYR A 44 -0.13 -5.16 -25.62
N GLY A 45 0.96 -5.40 -24.87
CA GLY A 45 2.07 -4.45 -24.76
C GLY A 45 1.81 -3.24 -23.87
N GLN A 46 0.70 -3.22 -23.12
CA GLN A 46 0.39 -2.17 -22.16
C GLN A 46 0.39 -2.71 -20.74
N LEU A 47 1.11 -2.01 -19.85
CA LEU A 47 1.12 -2.31 -18.43
C LEU A 47 -0.21 -1.91 -17.78
N ARG A 48 -0.87 -2.88 -17.17
CA ARG A 48 -2.08 -2.68 -16.36
C ARG A 48 -1.70 -2.83 -14.91
N LEU A 49 -2.16 -1.91 -14.06
CA LEU A 49 -1.95 -1.98 -12.62
C LEU A 49 -3.29 -2.26 -11.93
N ARG A 50 -3.31 -3.26 -11.07
CA ARG A 50 -4.47 -3.64 -10.27
C ARG A 50 -4.08 -3.75 -8.80
N GLY A 51 -4.91 -3.16 -7.94
CA GLY A 51 -4.73 -3.24 -6.50
C GLY A 51 -5.46 -4.44 -5.89
N PHE A 52 -4.78 -5.13 -4.98
CA PHE A 52 -5.30 -6.24 -4.19
C PHE A 52 -5.04 -6.01 -2.70
N PHE A 53 -5.93 -6.52 -1.87
CA PHE A 53 -5.82 -6.51 -0.42
C PHE A 53 -5.26 -7.83 0.09
N ASP A 54 -4.60 -7.77 1.24
CA ASP A 54 -4.28 -8.98 1.99
C ASP A 54 -5.58 -9.73 2.36
N ASP A 55 -5.52 -11.06 2.40
CA ASP A 55 -6.70 -11.89 2.69
C ASP A 55 -7.32 -11.56 4.06
N LYS A 56 -6.51 -11.05 4.99
CA LYS A 56 -6.92 -10.66 6.34
C LYS A 56 -7.43 -9.22 6.43
N ASN A 57 -7.31 -8.42 5.36
CA ASN A 57 -7.74 -7.02 5.38
C ASN A 57 -9.28 -6.93 5.37
N PRO A 58 -9.93 -6.22 6.31
CA PRO A 58 -11.38 -6.10 6.34
C PRO A 58 -11.99 -5.39 5.12
N LYS A 59 -11.18 -4.65 4.35
CA LYS A 59 -11.60 -4.01 3.10
C LYS A 59 -11.58 -4.96 1.90
N ALA A 60 -11.03 -6.16 2.05
CA ALA A 60 -10.89 -7.13 0.98
C ALA A 60 -12.24 -7.76 0.61
N THR A 61 -12.69 -7.53 -0.62
CA THR A 61 -13.76 -8.32 -1.23
C THR A 61 -13.17 -9.55 -1.91
N ILE A 62 -13.99 -10.56 -2.20
CA ILE A 62 -13.52 -11.81 -2.85
C ILE A 62 -12.66 -11.49 -4.09
N ALA A 63 -13.14 -10.65 -5.00
CA ALA A 63 -12.44 -10.30 -6.24
C ALA A 63 -11.21 -9.37 -6.06
N THR A 64 -10.94 -8.90 -4.84
CA THR A 64 -9.80 -8.01 -4.55
C THR A 64 -8.83 -8.63 -3.55
N LYS A 65 -9.00 -9.90 -3.20
CA LYS A 65 -8.07 -10.63 -2.33
C LYS A 65 -6.86 -11.12 -3.10
N ILE A 66 -5.69 -11.08 -2.47
CA ILE A 66 -4.47 -11.60 -3.09
C ILE A 66 -4.57 -13.11 -3.37
N SER A 67 -5.37 -13.86 -2.60
CA SER A 67 -5.65 -15.28 -2.88
C SER A 67 -6.34 -15.54 -4.23
N THR A 68 -7.07 -14.58 -4.80
CA THR A 68 -7.71 -14.72 -6.12
C THR A 68 -6.85 -14.18 -7.25
N LEU A 69 -5.56 -13.93 -7.01
CA LEU A 69 -4.64 -13.41 -8.01
C LEU A 69 -4.48 -14.37 -9.19
N GLU A 70 -4.34 -15.67 -8.94
CA GLU A 70 -4.13 -16.65 -10.01
C GLU A 70 -5.35 -16.71 -10.93
N ASP A 71 -6.57 -16.62 -10.38
CA ASP A 71 -7.81 -16.54 -11.16
C ASP A 71 -7.83 -15.26 -12.01
N TYR A 72 -7.47 -14.11 -11.41
CA TYR A 72 -7.37 -12.84 -12.14
C TYR A 72 -6.39 -12.93 -13.31
N LEU A 73 -5.21 -13.52 -13.09
CA LEU A 73 -4.22 -13.70 -14.15
C LEU A 73 -4.77 -14.64 -15.23
N TYR A 74 -5.39 -15.75 -14.86
CA TYR A 74 -5.96 -16.70 -15.83
C TYR A 74 -7.06 -16.08 -16.70
N GLU A 75 -7.90 -15.21 -16.12
CA GLU A 75 -9.00 -14.55 -16.82
C GLU A 75 -8.53 -13.36 -17.68
N HIS A 76 -7.53 -12.61 -17.23
CA HIS A 76 -7.18 -11.33 -17.84
C HIS A 76 -5.80 -11.29 -18.52
N CYS A 77 -4.87 -12.16 -18.11
CA CYS A 77 -3.49 -12.25 -18.59
C CYS A 77 -3.34 -13.57 -19.37
N ASN A 78 -3.31 -13.46 -20.70
CA ASN A 78 -3.16 -14.61 -21.61
C ASN A 78 -2.01 -15.54 -21.17
N PHE A 79 -2.04 -16.81 -21.59
CA PHE A 79 -0.99 -17.78 -21.25
C PHE A 79 0.42 -17.22 -21.45
N GLY A 80 1.21 -17.22 -20.37
CA GLY A 80 2.58 -16.73 -20.36
C GLY A 80 2.74 -15.21 -20.38
N CYS A 81 1.69 -14.42 -20.12
CA CYS A 81 1.85 -12.97 -20.04
C CYS A 81 2.77 -12.58 -18.85
N ALA A 82 3.63 -11.61 -19.12
CA ALA A 82 4.58 -11.09 -18.15
C ALA A 82 3.80 -10.33 -17.06
N HIS A 83 4.10 -10.62 -15.80
CA HIS A 83 3.44 -9.97 -14.67
C HIS A 83 4.35 -9.93 -13.45
N PHE A 84 4.09 -8.99 -12.57
CA PHE A 84 4.79 -8.83 -11.30
C PHE A 84 3.80 -8.55 -10.17
N VAL A 85 4.24 -8.82 -8.95
CA VAL A 85 3.48 -8.57 -7.72
C VAL A 85 4.36 -7.81 -6.75
N LEU A 86 3.85 -6.66 -6.33
CA LEU A 86 4.45 -5.79 -5.34
C LEU A 86 3.63 -5.84 -4.06
N LYS A 87 4.29 -5.99 -2.92
CA LYS A 87 3.68 -5.86 -1.60
C LYS A 87 4.09 -4.55 -0.98
N LYS A 88 3.11 -3.78 -0.53
CA LYS A 88 3.35 -2.53 0.18
C LYS A 88 4.04 -2.82 1.52
N ILE A 89 5.16 -2.17 1.76
CA ILE A 89 5.83 -2.20 3.06
C ILE A 89 5.19 -1.12 3.94
N PRO A 90 4.49 -1.50 5.02
CA PRO A 90 4.00 -0.51 5.96
C PRO A 90 5.20 0.17 6.61
N LYS A 91 5.28 1.50 6.49
CA LYS A 91 6.27 2.27 7.26
C LYS A 91 6.07 1.93 8.74
N PRO A 92 7.14 1.59 9.48
CA PRO A 92 7.02 1.41 10.92
C PRO A 92 6.43 2.70 11.47
N LYS A 93 5.29 2.61 12.15
CA LYS A 93 4.72 3.75 12.87
C LYS A 93 5.72 4.12 13.97
N GLY A 94 6.64 5.03 13.67
CA GLY A 94 7.45 5.68 14.69
C GLY A 94 6.48 6.26 15.71
N ASN A 95 6.70 5.98 17.00
CA ASN A 95 5.93 6.54 18.10
C ASN A 95 5.63 8.02 17.84
N SER A 96 4.37 8.33 17.57
CA SER A 96 3.85 9.69 17.68
C SER A 96 3.92 10.09 19.16
N LYS A 97 5.09 10.51 19.63
CA LYS A 97 5.20 11.26 20.87
C LYS A 97 4.30 12.48 20.71
N LYS A 98 3.27 12.54 21.57
CA LYS A 98 2.50 13.73 21.87
C LYS A 98 3.45 14.92 22.06
N GLN A 99 3.36 15.90 21.18
CA GLN A 99 3.77 17.30 21.37
C GLN A 99 2.45 18.07 21.31
N GLY A 100 2.01 18.96 22.19
CA GLY A 100 2.44 19.57 23.46
C GLY A 100 1.24 20.48 23.83
N ALA A 101 0.94 20.76 25.10
CA ALA A 101 1.39 21.94 25.85
C ALA A 101 0.51 22.09 27.13
N PRO A 102 0.68 23.13 27.97
CA PRO A 102 1.51 23.16 29.18
C PRO A 102 0.70 23.12 30.49
N GLN A 103 1.40 22.81 31.58
CA GLN A 103 0.96 23.02 32.96
C GLN A 103 0.82 24.52 33.24
N GLU A 104 -0.37 24.95 33.67
CA GLU A 104 -0.53 26.18 34.43
C GLU A 104 -0.74 25.81 35.90
N MET A 105 0.00 26.53 36.74
CA MET A 105 0.25 26.28 38.15
C MET A 105 -0.99 26.62 38.98
N GLU A 106 -1.30 25.74 39.94
CA GLU A 106 -2.11 26.09 41.11
C GLU A 106 -1.37 27.20 41.89
N GLN A 107 -2.03 28.35 42.03
CA GLN A 107 -1.78 29.28 43.14
C GLN A 107 -2.99 29.22 44.06
N ASP A 108 -2.76 28.52 45.16
CA ASP A 108 -3.47 28.67 46.43
C ASP A 108 -3.27 30.11 46.91
N ASP A 109 -4.35 30.85 47.12
CA ASP A 109 -4.30 32.02 47.99
C ASP A 109 -5.44 31.88 49.04
N PRO A 110 -5.09 31.91 50.34
CA PRO A 110 -6.00 31.61 51.43
C PRO A 110 -6.85 32.83 51.85
N GLN A 111 -7.89 32.51 52.63
CA GLN A 111 -8.53 33.36 53.65
C GLN A 111 -9.57 34.40 53.21
N ASN A 112 -10.84 34.14 53.56
CA ASN A 112 -11.68 34.91 54.51
C ASN A 112 -13.05 34.17 54.57
N GLY A 113 -13.63 33.71 55.68
CA GLY A 113 -13.70 34.29 57.01
C GLY A 113 -15.13 34.80 57.21
N GLU A 114 -15.85 34.09 58.10
CA GLU A 114 -17.24 34.27 58.58
C GLU A 114 -18.42 33.92 57.64
#